data_AF-A0A1H8JH86-F1
#
_entry.id   AF-A0A1H8JH86-F1
#
_cell.length_a   1.000
_cell.length_b   1.000
_cell.length_c   1.000
_cell.angle_alpha   90.00
_cell.angle_beta   90.00
_cell.angle_gamma   90.00
#
_symmetry.space_group_name_H-M   'P 1'
#
loop_
_entity.id
_entity.type
_entity.pdbx_description
1 polymer ?
#
loop_
_entity_poly.entity_id
_entity_poly.type
_entity_poly.pdbx_seq_one_letter_code
_entity_poly.pdbx_strand_id
1 'polypeptide(L)' 'MTNRNQNLPLYRVLFSRITGQDAQGRDELARPKEIGAVWPRKGDKTGGILQLDIIPIELTQRQGVIFLVPLNGQDQGGSQ' A
#
# COMPACT_ATOMS: atom_id res chain seq x y z
N MET A 1 -21.03 -8.81 -12.06
CA MET A 1 -20.65 -7.63 -11.27
C MET A 1 -20.53 -8.06 -9.82
N THR A 2 -19.32 -8.11 -9.28
CA THR A 2 -19.12 -8.52 -7.88
C THR A 2 -19.56 -7.37 -6.98
N ASN A 3 -20.64 -7.54 -6.21
CA ASN A 3 -21.08 -6.58 -5.21
C ASN A 3 -19.94 -6.37 -4.19
N ARG A 4 -19.14 -5.32 -4.37
CA ARG A 4 -18.13 -4.92 -3.37
C ARG A 4 -18.90 -4.28 -2.22
N ASN A 5 -18.81 -4.91 -1.05
CA ASN A 5 -19.35 -4.36 0.17
C ASN A 5 -18.68 -2.99 0.42
N GLN A 6 -19.42 -1.89 0.31
CA GLN A 6 -18.89 -0.52 0.41
C GLN A 6 -18.31 -0.21 1.79
N ASN A 7 -18.53 -1.09 2.78
CA ASN A 7 -18.02 -0.96 4.13
C ASN A 7 -16.58 -1.48 4.32
N LEU A 8 -15.96 -2.04 3.27
CA LEU A 8 -14.58 -2.51 3.32
C LEU A 8 -13.67 -1.63 2.45
N PRO A 9 -12.39 -1.48 2.82
CA PRO A 9 -11.42 -0.84 1.95
C PRO A 9 -11.24 -1.60 0.63
N LEU A 10 -10.68 -0.94 -0.37
CA LEU A 10 -10.25 -1.54 -1.63
C LEU A 10 -8.87 -2.21 -1.48
N TYR A 11 -7.96 -1.56 -0.74
CA TYR A 11 -6.58 -2.02 -0.52
C TYR A 11 -6.10 -1.67 0.88
N ARG A 12 -5.23 -2.50 1.44
CA ARG A 12 -4.33 -2.13 2.53
C ARG A 12 -3.14 -1.37 1.96
N VAL A 13 -2.67 -0.37 2.68
CA VAL A 13 -1.56 0.47 2.26
C VAL A 13 -0.38 0.14 3.16
N LEU A 14 0.68 -0.38 2.57
CA LEU A 14 1.93 -0.61 3.27
C LEU A 14 2.98 0.37 2.76
N PHE A 15 3.91 0.75 3.62
CA PHE A 15 5.08 1.52 3.26
C PHE A 15 6.34 0.76 3.64
N SER A 16 7.32 0.78 2.75
CA SER A 16 8.68 0.35 3.06
C SER A 16 9.67 1.46 2.74
N ARG A 17 10.52 1.81 3.71
CA ARG A 17 11.61 2.74 3.48
C ARG A 17 12.73 2.08 2.68
N ILE A 18 13.46 2.89 1.92
CA ILE A 18 14.71 2.47 1.28
C ILE A 18 15.80 2.42 2.36
N THR A 19 16.54 1.32 2.45
CA THR A 19 17.64 1.13 3.41
C THR A 19 19.02 1.22 2.77
N GLY A 20 19.09 1.14 1.45
CA GLY A 20 20.33 1.15 0.69
C GLY A 20 20.06 0.82 -0.78
N GLN A 21 21.12 0.51 -1.52
CA GLN A 21 21.04 -0.01 -2.88
C GLN A 21 21.97 -1.21 -3.00
N ASP A 22 21.57 -2.18 -3.83
CA ASP A 22 22.41 -3.33 -4.15
C ASP A 22 23.58 -2.95 -5.09
N ALA A 23 24.43 -3.93 -5.42
CA ALA A 23 25.58 -3.73 -6.30
C ALA A 23 25.20 -3.31 -7.74
N GLN A 24 23.93 -3.40 -8.11
CA GLN A 24 23.39 -2.99 -9.41
C GLN A 24 22.63 -1.65 -9.32
N GLY A 25 22.64 -0.99 -8.16
CA GLY A 25 21.97 0.29 -7.93
C GLY A 25 20.46 0.18 -7.74
N ARG A 26 19.93 -1.02 -7.45
CA ARG A 26 18.50 -1.21 -7.16
C ARG A 26 18.23 -0.95 -5.68
N ASP A 27 17.15 -0.23 -5.39
CA ASP A 27 16.77 0.08 -4.01
C ASP A 27 16.49 -1.18 -3.20
N GLU A 28 17.15 -1.29 -2.05
CA GLU A 28 16.85 -2.29 -1.04
C GLU A 28 15.81 -1.73 -0.07
N LEU A 29 14.72 -2.48 0.12
CA LEU A 29 13.58 -2.05 0.93
C LEU A 29 13.60 -2.73 2.29
N ALA A 30 13.21 -1.98 3.33
CA ALA A 30 12.95 -2.55 4.65
C ALA A 30 11.73 -3.49 4.63
N ARG A 31 11.45 -4.11 5.79
CA ARG A 31 10.18 -4.83 5.96
C ARG A 31 9.01 -3.84 5.87
N PRO A 32 8.01 -4.08 5.01
CA PRO A 32 6.88 -3.17 4.85
C PRO A 32 6.01 -3.15 6.12
N LYS A 33 5.49 -1.97 6.45
CA LYS A 33 4.55 -1.74 7.55
C LYS A 33 3.26 -1.19 7.01
N GLU A 34 2.13 -1.69 7.50
CA GLU A 34 0.83 -1.13 7.16
C GLU A 34 0.66 0.25 7.80
N ILE A 35 0.24 1.21 6.99
CA ILE A 35 0.12 2.62 7.38
C ILE A 35 -1.26 3.22 7.05
N GLY A 36 -2.15 2.44 6.44
CA GLY A 36 -3.50 2.89 6.13
C GLY A 36 -4.21 2.01 5.12
N ALA A 37 -5.20 2.57 4.44
CA ALA A 37 -6.02 1.87 3.47
C ALA A 37 -6.52 2.79 2.34
N VAL A 38 -6.91 2.18 1.22
CA VAL A 38 -7.61 2.87 0.13
C VAL A 38 -9.09 2.56 0.23
N TRP A 39 -9.94 3.57 0.29
CA TRP A 39 -11.40 3.43 0.40
C TRP A 39 -12.10 3.72 -0.93
N PRO A 40 -13.24 3.07 -1.24
CA PRO A 40 -14.04 3.45 -2.40
C PRO A 40 -14.60 4.86 -2.24
N ARG A 41 -14.73 5.59 -3.34
CA ARG A 41 -15.45 6.87 -3.34
C ARG A 41 -16.96 6.64 -3.29
N LYS A 42 -17.68 7.53 -2.63
CA LYS A 42 -19.16 7.50 -2.59
C LYS A 42 -19.77 7.77 -3.98
N GLY A 43 -20.90 7.12 -4.27
CA GLY A 43 -21.64 7.25 -5.52
C GLY A 43 -20.91 6.63 -6.71
N ASP A 44 -21.11 7.16 -7.91
CA ASP A 44 -20.57 6.62 -9.17
C ASP A 44 -19.17 7.14 -9.52
N LYS A 45 -18.41 7.58 -8.51
CA LYS A 45 -17.09 8.18 -8.70
C LYS A 45 -16.03 7.09 -8.88
N THR A 46 -15.22 7.20 -9.93
CA THR A 46 -14.06 6.32 -10.16
C THR A 46 -12.89 6.65 -9.21
N GLY A 47 -12.04 5.65 -8.96
CA GLY A 47 -10.87 5.74 -8.10
C GLY A 47 -11.12 5.42 -6.62
N GLY A 48 -10.11 5.65 -5.78
CA GLY A 48 -10.17 5.42 -4.34
C GLY A 48 -9.54 6.57 -3.55
N ILE A 49 -9.89 6.66 -2.27
CA ILE A 49 -9.36 7.64 -1.32
C ILE A 49 -8.26 6.95 -0.52
N LEU A 50 -7.01 7.39 -0.68
CA LEU A 50 -5.92 6.96 0.17
C LEU A 50 -6.05 7.65 1.53
N GLN A 51 -6.27 6.88 2.58
CA GLN A 51 -6.27 7.35 3.96
C GLN A 51 -5.06 6.74 4.67
N LEU A 52 -4.23 7.62 5.25
CA LEU A 52 -3.08 7.22 6.05
C LEU A 52 -3.40 7.43 7.53
N ASP A 53 -3.30 6.35 8.31
CA ASP A 53 -3.44 6.40 9.76
C ASP A 53 -2.10 6.78 10.42
N ILE A 54 -0.99 6.48 9.75
CA ILE A 54 0.37 6.84 10.14
C ILE A 54 1.07 7.43 8.92
N ILE A 55 1.77 8.56 9.09
CA ILE A 55 2.60 9.17 8.04
C ILE A 55 4.07 8.98 8.42
N PRO A 56 4.82 8.05 7.78
CA PRO A 56 6.25 7.89 8.02
C PRO A 56 7.02 9.15 7.59
N ILE A 57 8.08 9.52 8.31
CA ILE A 57 8.92 10.66 7.92
C ILE A 57 9.65 10.39 6.60
N GLU A 58 10.04 9.15 6.35
CA GLU A 58 10.67 8.76 5.09
C GLU A 58 9.72 8.91 3.89
N LEU A 59 8.40 8.80 4.12
CA LEU A 59 7.41 9.05 3.07
C LEU A 59 7.43 10.53 2.66
N THR A 60 7.54 11.46 3.61
CA THR A 60 7.61 12.90 3.31
C THR A 60 8.93 13.29 2.64
N GLN A 61 9.98 12.49 2.85
CA GLN A 61 11.30 12.64 2.23
C GLN A 61 11.45 11.89 0.90
N ARG A 62 10.40 11.20 0.42
CA ARG A 62 10.42 10.36 -0.80
C ARG A 62 11.46 9.22 -0.74
N GLN A 63 11.73 8.69 0.45
CA GLN A 63 12.70 7.63 0.70
C GLN A 63 12.01 6.28 0.97
N GLY A 64 11.12 5.87 0.07
CA GLY A 64 10.39 4.62 0.23
C GLY A 64 9.34 4.38 -0.84
N VAL A 65 8.68 3.25 -0.72
CA VAL A 65 7.70 2.75 -1.68
C VAL A 65 6.40 2.44 -0.95
N ILE A 66 5.28 2.81 -1.58
CA ILE A 66 3.93 2.45 -1.14
C ILE A 66 3.48 1.19 -1.89
N PHE A 67 2.95 0.22 -1.15
CA PHE A 67 2.32 -0.98 -1.67
C PHE A 67 0.81 -0.91 -1.46
N LEU A 68 0.05 -1.26 -2.50
CA LEU A 68 -1.40 -1.46 -2.43
C LEU A 68 -1.70 -2.95 -2.47
N VAL A 69 -2.12 -3.49 -1.33
CA VAL A 69 -2.37 -4.94 -1.17
C VAL A 69 -3.88 -5.19 -1.14
N PRO A 70 -4.43 -6.03 -2.04
CA PRO A 70 -5.86 -6.38 -2.01
C PRO A 70 -6.27 -7.01 -0.68
N LEU A 71 -7.49 -6.74 -0.22
CA LEU A 71 -8.02 -7.37 1.00
C LEU A 71 -8.31 -8.86 0.82
N ASN A 72 -8.64 -9.26 -0.40
CA ASN A 72 -9.00 -10.61 -0.74
C ASN A 72 -7.68 -11.34 -0.97
N GLY A 73 -7.17 -12.06 0.03
CA GLY A 73 -5.82 -12.63 0.10
C GLY A 73 -5.45 -13.69 -0.94
N GLN A 74 -5.81 -13.51 -2.21
CA GLN A 74 -5.40 -14.36 -3.33
C GLN A 74 -3.95 -14.13 -3.75
N ASP A 75 -3.32 -13.02 -3.36
CA ASP A 75 -1.89 -12.76 -3.60
C ASP A 75 -1.18 -12.36 -2.30
N GLN A 76 -1.01 -13.33 -1.39
CA GLN A 76 0.04 -13.24 -0.36
C GLN A 76 1.37 -13.71 -0.94
N GLY A 77 1.80 -13.05 -2.02
CA GLY A 77 3.04 -13.32 -2.75
C GLY A 77 4.25 -13.28 -1.82
N GLY A 78 4.68 -14.48 -1.43
CA GLY A 78 5.82 -14.78 -0.58
C GLY A 78 6.02 -16.28 -0.59
N SER A 79 6.34 -16.84 -1.76
CA SER A 79 6.90 -18.20 -1.83
C SER A 79 8.19 -18.19 -0.98
N GLN A 80 8.19 -19.04 0.05
CA GLN A 80 9.36 -19.36 0.88
C GLN A 80 10.55 -19.83 0.04
#